data_AF-A0AB38RPY5-F1
#
_entry.id   AF-A0AB38RPY5-F1
#
_cell.length_a   1.000
_cell.length_b   1.000
_cell.length_c   1.000
_cell.angle_alpha   90.00
_cell.angle_beta   90.00
_cell.angle_gamma   90.00
#
_symmetry.space_group_name_H-M   'P 1'
#
loop_
_entity.id
_entity.type
_entity.pdbx_description
1 polymer ?
#
loop_
_entity_poly.entity_id
_entity_poly.type
_entity_poly.pdbx_seq_one_letter_code
_entity_poly.pdbx_strand_id
1 'polypeptide(L)' 'MAADPSCWQKYAACGGVEAAVFFSPEGERGDARSRRELLARRICQTCPVLGQCREYALGAGELYGTWGGMSEADRRRHAQ' A
#
# COMPACT_ATOMS: atom_id res chain seq x y z
N MET A 1 27.91 -1.24 -9.18
CA MET A 1 26.56 -0.66 -9.39
C MET A 1 25.74 -0.95 -8.15
N ALA A 2 25.69 0.00 -7.21
CA ALA A 2 24.85 -0.12 -6.03
C ALA A 2 23.38 -0.12 -6.50
N ALA A 3 22.59 -1.10 -6.03
CA ALA A 3 21.16 -1.11 -6.28
C ALA A 3 20.58 0.18 -5.72
N ASP A 4 20.07 1.02 -6.61
CA ASP A 4 19.43 2.28 -6.26
C ASP A 4 18.29 1.99 -5.27
N PRO A 5 18.18 2.71 -4.13
CA PRO A 5 17.10 2.51 -3.15
C PRO A 5 15.71 2.83 -3.73
N SER A 6 15.60 3.22 -4.99
CA SER A 6 14.35 3.32 -5.76
C SER A 6 13.91 2.00 -6.44
N CYS A 7 14.79 1.02 -6.56
CA CYS A 7 14.57 -0.21 -7.34
C CYS A 7 13.91 -1.35 -6.55
N TRP A 8 13.38 -1.12 -5.34
CA TRP A 8 12.60 -2.15 -4.63
C TRP A 8 11.18 -2.28 -5.20
N GLN A 9 10.63 -1.21 -5.79
CA GLN A 9 9.28 -1.21 -6.36
C GLN A 9 9.10 -2.28 -7.46
N LYS A 10 10.15 -2.58 -8.23
CA LYS A 10 10.14 -3.65 -9.25
C LYS A 10 10.12 -5.07 -8.68
N TYR A 11 10.49 -5.25 -7.41
CA TYR A 11 10.36 -6.52 -6.70
C TYR A 11 9.07 -6.59 -5.87
N ALA A 12 8.22 -5.56 -5.95
CA ALA A 12 6.96 -5.55 -5.24
C ALA A 12 5.96 -6.50 -5.89
N ALA A 13 5.40 -7.42 -5.10
CA ALA A 13 4.35 -8.33 -5.55
C ALA A 13 3.09 -7.60 -6.03
N CYS A 14 2.88 -6.35 -5.59
CA CYS A 14 1.79 -5.50 -6.05
C CYS A 14 1.93 -4.99 -7.49
N GLY A 15 3.12 -5.08 -8.11
CA GLY A 15 3.35 -4.55 -9.46
C GLY A 15 2.54 -5.23 -10.57
N GLY A 16 2.05 -6.45 -10.34
CA GLY A 16 1.19 -7.18 -11.26
C GLY A 16 -0.31 -7.13 -10.93
N VAL A 17 -0.69 -6.35 -9.92
CA VAL A 17 -2.07 -6.24 -9.43
C VAL A 17 -2.64 -4.90 -9.86
N GLU A 18 -3.95 -4.85 -10.14
CA GLU A 18 -4.62 -3.63 -10.55
C GLU A 18 -4.46 -2.51 -9.50
N ALA A 19 -4.06 -1.33 -9.96
CA ALA A 19 -3.90 -0.15 -9.12
C ALA A 19 -5.19 0.20 -8.36
N ALA A 20 -6.36 -0.11 -8.93
CA ALA A 20 -7.67 0.08 -8.30
C ALA A 20 -7.85 -0.73 -7.00
N VAL A 21 -7.04 -1.77 -6.74
CA VAL A 21 -7.04 -2.49 -5.46
C VAL A 21 -6.34 -1.67 -4.37
N PHE A 22 -5.33 -0.88 -4.74
CA PHE A 22 -4.56 -0.08 -3.79
C PHE A 22 -5.10 1.35 -3.67
N PHE A 23 -5.56 1.94 -4.77
CA PHE A 23 -6.08 3.31 -4.83
C PHE A 23 -7.61 3.28 -4.88
N SER A 24 -8.25 4.01 -3.96
CA SER A 24 -9.71 4.12 -3.92
C SER A 24 -10.21 4.89 -5.15
N PRO A 25 -11.23 4.40 -5.89
CA PRO A 25 -11.94 5.23 -6.84
C PRO A 25 -12.68 6.37 -6.12
N GLU A 26 -12.89 7.49 -6.81
CA GLU A 26 -13.57 8.65 -6.24
C GLU A 26 -14.97 8.27 -5.74
N GLY A 27 -15.25 8.54 -4.46
CA GLY A 27 -16.56 8.26 -3.85
C GLY A 27 -16.71 6.90 -3.13
N GLU A 28 -15.67 6.05 -3.09
CA GLU A 28 -15.77 4.76 -2.39
C GLU A 28 -15.84 4.93 -0.86
N ARG A 29 -16.95 4.51 -0.24
CA ARG A 29 -17.22 4.63 1.20
C ARG A 29 -17.79 3.33 1.77
N GLY A 30 -17.65 3.14 3.08
CA GLY A 30 -18.24 2.00 3.80
C GLY A 30 -17.57 0.65 3.52
N ASP A 31 -18.36 -0.42 3.46
CA ASP A 31 -17.90 -1.81 3.30
C ASP A 31 -17.03 -2.09 2.07
N ALA A 32 -17.29 -1.38 0.96
CA ALA A 32 -16.52 -1.53 -0.28
C ALA A 32 -15.04 -1.20 -0.04
N ARG A 33 -14.78 -0.12 0.70
CA ARG A 33 -13.43 0.29 1.12
C ARG A 33 -12.78 -0.79 1.98
N SER A 34 -13.47 -1.24 3.04
CA SER A 34 -12.90 -2.26 3.94
C SER A 34 -12.55 -3.57 3.22
N ARG A 35 -13.40 -4.01 2.26
CA ARG A 35 -13.09 -5.20 1.44
C ARG A 35 -11.83 -5.02 0.59
N ARG A 36 -11.71 -3.87 -0.07
CA ARG A 36 -10.54 -3.57 -0.91
C ARG A 36 -9.28 -3.43 -0.07
N GLU A 37 -9.35 -2.75 1.07
CA GLU A 37 -8.27 -2.65 2.04
C GLU A 37 -7.79 -4.04 2.51
N LEU A 38 -8.72 -4.96 2.82
CA LEU A 38 -8.41 -6.34 3.19
C LEU A 38 -7.74 -7.13 2.06
N LEU A 39 -8.16 -6.93 0.81
CA LEU A 39 -7.54 -7.55 -0.37
C LEU A 39 -6.11 -7.03 -0.57
N ALA A 40 -5.93 -5.71 -0.57
CA ALA A 40 -4.62 -5.08 -0.69
C ALA A 40 -3.67 -5.54 0.42
N ARG A 41 -4.15 -5.63 1.68
CA ARG A 41 -3.37 -6.16 2.81
C ARG A 41 -2.87 -7.57 2.58
N ARG A 42 -3.75 -8.45 2.08
CA ARG A 42 -3.40 -9.85 1.80
C ARG A 42 -2.25 -9.96 0.80
N ILE A 43 -2.28 -9.12 -0.25
CA ILE A 43 -1.23 -9.06 -1.28
C ILE A 43 0.06 -8.46 -0.71
N CYS A 44 -0.05 -7.40 0.10
CA CYS A 44 1.11 -6.81 0.75
C CYS A 44 1.80 -7.79 1.72
N GLN A 45 1.06 -8.65 2.42
CA GLN A 45 1.65 -9.65 3.32
C GLN A 45 2.54 -10.67 2.61
N THR A 46 2.30 -10.94 1.33
CA THR A 46 3.15 -11.84 0.52
C THR A 46 4.29 -11.11 -0.18
N CYS A 47 4.41 -9.79 0.01
CA CYS A 47 5.38 -8.97 -0.69
C CYS A 47 6.74 -8.97 0.03
N PRO A 48 7.86 -9.30 -0.64
CA PRO A 48 9.18 -9.34 -0.01
C PRO A 48 9.73 -7.95 0.35
N VAL A 49 9.26 -6.90 -0.33
CA VAL A 49 9.68 -5.50 -0.11
C VAL A 49 8.70 -4.72 0.79
N LEU A 50 7.88 -5.43 1.58
CA LEU A 50 6.88 -4.83 2.47
C LEU A 50 7.49 -3.78 3.42
N GLY A 51 8.65 -4.09 4.01
CA GLY A 51 9.37 -3.18 4.92
C GLY A 51 9.78 -1.88 4.23
N GLN A 52 10.47 -1.98 3.09
CA GLN A 52 10.90 -0.82 2.30
C GLN A 52 9.70 0.02 1.82
N CYS A 53 8.62 -0.65 1.39
CA CYS A 53 7.40 0.01 0.97
C CYS A 53 6.73 0.78 2.12
N ARG A 54 6.74 0.22 3.34
CA ARG A 54 6.21 0.88 4.54
C ARG A 54 7.05 2.09 4.92
N GLU A 55 8.38 1.97 4.96
CA GLU A 55 9.27 3.08 5.28
C GLU A 55 9.13 4.23 4.28
N TYR A 56 9.04 3.89 2.98
CA TYR A 56 8.79 4.86 1.94
C TYR A 56 7.43 5.55 2.11
N ALA A 57 6.37 4.79 2.39
CA ALA A 57 5.02 5.34 2.57
C ALA A 57 4.90 6.24 3.82
N LEU A 58 5.64 5.91 4.89
CA LEU A 58 5.73 6.74 6.08
C LEU A 58 6.53 8.02 5.82
N GLY A 59 7.63 7.94 5.07
CA GLY A 59 8.45 9.10 4.70
C GLY A 59 7.80 10.02 3.67
N ALA A 60 7.04 9.46 2.72
CA ALA A 60 6.35 10.22 1.68
C ALA A 60 5.07 10.91 2.18
N GLY A 61 4.48 10.42 3.28
CA GLY A 61 3.25 11.00 3.83
C GLY A 61 2.05 10.90 2.90
N GLU A 62 2.02 9.91 1.98
CA GLU A 62 0.93 9.73 1.02
C GLU A 62 -0.39 9.42 1.74
N LEU A 63 -1.30 10.40 1.70
CA LEU A 63 -2.60 10.38 2.39
C LEU A 63 -3.63 9.50 1.69
N TYR A 64 -3.32 8.99 0.51
CA TYR A 64 -4.26 8.24 -0.32
C TYR A 64 -3.71 6.86 -0.71
N GLY A 65 -4.60 5.87 -0.72
CA GLY A 65 -4.31 4.50 -1.13
C GLY A 65 -3.70 3.59 -0.05
N THR A 66 -3.52 2.32 -0.39
CA THR A 66 -2.94 1.28 0.47
C THR A 66 -1.48 1.04 0.11
N TRP A 67 -0.59 1.23 1.08
CA TRP A 67 0.85 1.13 0.89
C TRP A 67 1.46 0.27 2.01
N GLY A 68 2.40 -0.62 1.69
CA GLY A 68 3.13 -1.38 2.71
C GLY A 68 2.23 -2.21 3.66
N GLY A 69 1.07 -2.66 3.19
CA GLY A 69 0.06 -3.34 4.00
C GLY A 69 -0.71 -2.43 4.96
N MET A 70 -0.55 -1.12 4.85
CA MET A 70 -1.29 -0.11 5.60
C MET A 70 -2.24 0.62 4.67
N SER A 71 -3.52 0.42 4.91
CA SER A 71 -4.57 1.18 4.24
C SER A 71 -4.69 2.58 4.83
N GLU A 72 -5.38 3.48 4.13
CA GLU A 72 -5.65 4.82 4.65
C GLU A 72 -6.35 4.75 6.03
N ALA A 73 -7.28 3.81 6.24
CA ALA A 73 -7.95 3.65 7.53
C ALA A 73 -6.98 3.19 8.64
N ASP A 74 -6.07 2.30 8.30
CA ASP A 74 -5.07 1.75 9.21
C ASP A 74 -4.02 2.82 9.58
N ARG A 75 -3.61 3.64 8.60
CA ARG A 75 -2.76 4.82 8.83
C ARG A 75 -3.47 5.90 9.65
N ARG A 76 -4.76 6.17 9.39
CA ARG A 76 -5.57 7.04 10.27
C ARG A 76 -5.61 6.53 11.70
N ARG A 77 -5.77 5.22 11.89
CA ARG A 77 -5.74 4.58 13.23
C ARG A 77 -4.38 4.63 13.91
N HIS A 78 -3.29 4.63 13.15
CA HIS A 78 -1.92 4.76 13.67
C HIS A 78 -1.49 6.22 13.92
N ALA A 79 -2.14 7.20 13.29
CA ALA A 79 -1.84 8.62 13.44
C ALA A 79 -2.61 9.29 14.61
N GLN A 80 -3.31 8.52 15.43
CA GLN A 80 -4.17 9.00 16.52
C GLN A 80 -3.84 8.33 17.85
#